data_AF-A0A1S2YLZ8-F1
#
_entry.id   AF-A0A1S2YLZ8-F1
#
_cell.length_a   1.000
_cell.length_b   1.000
_cell.length_c   1.000
_cell.angle_alpha   90.00
_cell.angle_beta   90.00
_cell.angle_gamma   90.00
#
_symmetry.space_group_name_H-M   'P 1'
#
loop_
_entity.id
_entity.type
_entity.pdbx_description
1 polymer ?
#
loop_
_entity_poly.entity_id
_entity_poly.type
_entity_poly.pdbx_seq_one_letter_code
_entity_poly.pdbx_strand_id
1 'polypeptide(L)'
;MASQQPQEEPKTIPLKILVDKKNNKVVSIETTKDFIDTLFSFLSLPLGTIIRLLTTTNNNDQQQEQEQEQSESSTFLGSINNLYKSVQNMTPNNVWNNPVCKQMLLNPRNSCESLCTKLFLNIDDTEPSNKFFVCDSCNKFTTFSNLVCECGQPTNKQPTILDSEGQGNSGGVNVDGLNGVFVKQNGSMFLVFDDLKIVPSSLVSSMEMLMELGYSDLTQLEEVTHSIGKQEILKLLKYTLTSQEPLTNTILKSSSKNKEIPPNQFASAIRERPCTRDIKMDVKLIRSKSQKKIVFAEASENFVDFMFSFLTIPLGSIVKLLDGNTFVGCVDNLYKSVESLDSSWCTDSRSMLLNPGLAPQFGCPNQPLNISDVETPTTYYYGTGSKKHDPYYGMRQIQFVGGVISKSYGSVYEAKTLTSLDPRSPNRSNNNVVGFVKRPTLYGVADDLTVKVLSGSSCLSYLKELSLPLDDLEMKVISIGEAEALSLLAASLTSKFALTSGLEDFLNVPKQESNLTSKYIQTSRLDELTKEPKPEN
;
A
#
# COMPACT_ATOMS: atom_id res chain seq x y z
N MET A 1 12.50 -39.20 -19.64
CA MET A 1 12.82 -37.90 -20.24
C MET A 1 11.99 -36.86 -19.50
N ALA A 2 12.61 -36.09 -18.60
CA ALA A 2 11.95 -34.98 -17.95
C ALA A 2 11.79 -33.87 -18.99
N SER A 3 10.54 -33.52 -19.31
CA SER A 3 10.20 -32.37 -20.13
C SER A 3 10.63 -31.10 -19.40
N GLN A 4 11.76 -30.53 -19.80
CA GLN A 4 12.13 -29.17 -19.44
C GLN A 4 11.04 -28.24 -19.97
N GLN A 5 10.34 -27.55 -19.06
CA GLN A 5 9.52 -26.40 -19.45
C GLN A 5 10.43 -25.38 -20.13
N PRO A 6 10.02 -24.79 -21.26
CA PRO A 6 10.82 -23.75 -21.92
C PRO A 6 11.03 -22.60 -20.93
N GLN A 7 12.29 -22.25 -20.65
CA GLN A 7 12.61 -21.00 -19.96
C GLN A 7 12.13 -19.86 -20.85
N GLU A 8 11.13 -19.11 -20.37
CA GLU A 8 10.66 -17.89 -21.00
C GLU A 8 11.83 -16.90 -21.09
N GLU A 9 12.12 -16.39 -22.29
CA GLU A 9 13.17 -15.37 -22.45
C GLU A 9 12.83 -14.12 -21.61
N PRO A 10 13.83 -13.48 -20.98
CA PRO A 10 13.59 -12.33 -20.14
C PRO A 10 13.04 -11.16 -20.97
N LYS A 11 11.82 -10.72 -20.65
CA LYS A 11 11.20 -9.55 -21.28
C LYS A 11 12.01 -8.30 -20.97
N THR A 12 12.42 -7.58 -22.00
CA THR A 12 13.15 -6.30 -21.89
C THR A 12 12.52 -5.24 -22.78
N ILE A 13 12.63 -3.97 -22.38
CA ILE A 13 12.11 -2.82 -23.13
C ILE A 13 13.30 -2.02 -23.68
N PRO A 14 13.43 -1.83 -25.00
CA PRO A 14 14.49 -0.99 -25.56
C PRO A 14 14.18 0.49 -25.32
N LEU A 15 15.17 1.23 -24.85
CA LEU A 15 15.08 2.66 -24.54
C LEU A 15 16.11 3.44 -25.36
N LYS A 16 15.70 4.60 -25.86
CA LYS A 16 16.59 5.59 -26.48
C LYS A 16 16.89 6.67 -25.46
N ILE A 17 18.14 6.80 -25.05
CA ILE A 17 18.55 7.60 -23.89
C ILE A 17 19.45 8.73 -24.35
N LEU A 18 19.11 9.96 -23.98
CA LEU A 18 19.97 11.12 -24.15
C LEU A 18 20.80 11.30 -22.87
N VAL A 19 22.13 11.24 -23.01
CA VAL A 19 23.08 11.28 -21.89
C VAL A 19 23.99 12.49 -22.04
N ASP A 20 24.18 13.24 -20.95
CA ASP A 20 25.25 14.21 -20.82
C ASP A 20 26.52 13.51 -20.34
N LYS A 21 27.45 13.28 -21.27
CA LYS A 21 28.71 12.58 -20.98
C LYS A 21 29.62 13.36 -20.03
N LYS A 22 29.55 14.69 -20.08
CA LYS A 22 30.40 15.55 -19.27
C LYS A 22 30.00 15.50 -17.80
N ASN A 23 28.70 15.49 -17.53
CA ASN A 23 28.16 15.44 -16.18
C ASN A 23 27.78 14.01 -15.71
N ASN A 24 27.93 13.01 -16.58
CA ASN A 24 27.54 11.62 -16.34
C ASN A 24 26.09 11.50 -15.85
N LYS A 25 25.18 12.13 -16.60
CA LYS A 25 23.76 12.28 -16.23
C LYS A 25 22.85 11.87 -17.39
N VAL A 26 21.77 11.17 -17.09
CA VAL A 26 20.66 10.96 -18.03
C VAL A 26 19.87 12.25 -18.13
N VAL A 27 19.72 12.78 -19.34
CA VAL A 27 18.92 13.99 -19.60
C VAL A 27 17.46 13.59 -19.79
N SER A 28 17.22 12.64 -20.70
CA SER A 28 15.88 12.14 -21.01
C SER A 28 15.92 10.75 -21.64
N ILE A 29 14.79 10.05 -21.58
CA ILE A 29 14.54 8.80 -22.30
C ILE A 29 13.38 9.03 -23.25
N GLU A 30 13.59 8.77 -24.54
CA GLU A 30 12.55 8.70 -25.54
C GLU A 30 12.07 7.24 -25.68
N THR A 31 10.76 7.01 -25.48
CA THR A 31 10.21 5.67 -25.34
C THR A 31 8.74 5.55 -25.73
N THR A 32 8.25 4.33 -25.83
CA THR A 32 6.87 3.98 -26.18
C THR A 32 6.03 3.70 -24.92
N LYS A 33 4.74 3.37 -25.15
CA LYS A 33 3.78 3.02 -24.09
C LYS A 33 4.28 2.00 -23.08
N ASP A 34 5.09 1.01 -23.47
CA ASP A 34 5.35 -0.15 -22.60
C ASP A 34 6.17 0.27 -21.37
N PHE A 35 7.12 1.18 -21.55
CA PHE A 35 7.86 1.76 -20.43
C PHE A 35 7.00 2.73 -19.63
N ILE A 36 6.18 3.55 -20.29
CA ILE A 36 5.31 4.53 -19.61
C ILE A 36 4.25 3.83 -18.76
N ASP A 37 3.56 2.83 -19.30
CA ASP A 37 2.59 2.01 -18.57
C ASP A 37 3.26 1.32 -17.37
N THR A 38 4.50 0.85 -17.53
CA THR A 38 5.30 0.27 -16.45
C THR A 38 5.60 1.30 -15.35
N LEU A 39 6.07 2.51 -15.71
CA LEU A 39 6.33 3.58 -14.74
C LEU A 39 5.06 4.02 -14.02
N PHE A 40 3.99 4.27 -14.77
CA PHE A 40 2.69 4.66 -14.25
C PHE A 40 2.11 3.60 -13.29
N SER A 41 2.39 2.32 -13.54
CA SER A 41 1.97 1.24 -12.63
C SER A 41 2.59 1.33 -11.23
N PHE A 42 3.70 2.06 -11.02
CA PHE A 42 4.26 2.26 -9.68
C PHE A 42 3.25 2.92 -8.74
N LEU A 43 2.37 3.79 -9.27
CA LEU A 43 1.33 4.47 -8.50
C LEU A 43 0.23 3.51 -8.02
N SER A 44 0.05 2.35 -8.65
CA SER A 44 -0.95 1.36 -8.21
C SER A 44 -0.43 0.41 -7.12
N LEU A 45 0.89 0.36 -6.89
CA LEU A 45 1.49 -0.55 -5.94
C LEU A 45 1.24 -0.11 -4.48
N PRO A 46 0.71 -1.00 -3.62
CA PRO A 46 0.67 -0.77 -2.19
C PRO A 46 2.06 -0.69 -1.57
N LEU A 47 2.23 0.10 -0.49
CA LEU A 47 3.53 0.22 0.19
C LEU A 47 4.11 -1.12 0.65
N GLY A 48 3.28 -2.04 1.15
CA GLY A 48 3.71 -3.37 1.55
C GLY A 48 4.29 -4.18 0.39
N THR A 49 3.72 -4.05 -0.81
CA THR A 49 4.24 -4.66 -2.05
C THR A 49 5.58 -4.04 -2.43
N ILE A 50 5.69 -2.71 -2.41
CA ILE A 50 6.94 -2.00 -2.72
C ILE A 50 8.07 -2.44 -1.77
N ILE A 51 7.82 -2.44 -0.46
CA ILE A 51 8.81 -2.84 0.55
C ILE A 51 9.22 -4.31 0.34
N ARG A 52 8.27 -5.21 0.10
CA ARG A 52 8.53 -6.63 -0.15
C ARG A 52 9.38 -6.85 -1.39
N LEU A 53 9.04 -6.21 -2.50
CA LEU A 53 9.77 -6.35 -3.76
C LEU A 53 11.22 -5.91 -3.59
N LEU A 54 11.44 -4.75 -2.96
CA LEU A 54 12.77 -4.15 -2.86
C LEU A 54 13.65 -4.79 -1.78
N THR A 55 13.06 -5.37 -0.73
CA THR A 55 13.80 -6.18 0.25
C THR A 55 14.24 -7.53 -0.31
N THR A 56 13.44 -8.14 -1.20
CA THR A 56 13.77 -9.43 -1.84
C THR A 56 14.93 -9.28 -2.84
N THR A 57 14.99 -8.19 -3.59
CA THR A 57 16.09 -7.92 -4.54
C THR A 57 17.45 -7.75 -3.84
N ASN A 58 17.49 -7.04 -2.71
CA ASN A 58 18.74 -6.81 -1.97
C ASN A 58 19.40 -8.11 -1.47
N ASN A 59 18.64 -9.19 -1.26
CA ASN A 59 19.19 -10.47 -0.83
C ASN A 59 19.80 -11.28 -1.98
N ASN A 60 19.38 -11.03 -3.23
CA ASN A 60 19.88 -11.75 -4.40
C ASN A 60 21.13 -11.10 -5.01
N ASP A 61 21.28 -9.78 -4.90
CA ASP A 61 22.44 -9.02 -5.41
C ASP A 61 23.68 -9.09 -4.47
N GLN A 62 23.54 -9.63 -3.25
CA GLN A 62 24.59 -9.72 -2.22
C GLN A 62 25.77 -10.67 -2.55
N GLN A 63 25.82 -11.28 -3.73
CA GLN A 63 26.97 -12.10 -4.15
C GLN A 63 28.00 -11.36 -5.04
N GLN A 64 27.79 -10.10 -5.45
CA GLN A 64 28.73 -9.46 -6.40
C GLN A 64 29.22 -8.03 -6.12
N GLU A 65 28.78 -7.33 -5.08
CA GLU A 65 29.31 -5.98 -4.77
C GLU A 65 29.75 -5.88 -3.29
N GLN A 66 30.81 -6.60 -2.93
CA GLN A 66 31.57 -6.34 -1.71
C GLN A 66 32.65 -5.30 -2.02
N GLU A 67 32.51 -4.08 -1.50
CA GLU A 67 33.56 -3.33 -0.78
C GLU A 67 33.23 -1.85 -0.44
N GLN A 68 32.03 -1.31 -0.72
CA GLN A 68 31.70 0.08 -0.34
C GLN A 68 30.36 0.35 0.38
N GLU A 69 29.58 -0.68 0.75
CA GLU A 69 28.28 -0.49 1.45
C GLU A 69 28.30 -0.76 2.97
N GLN A 70 29.46 -0.80 3.63
CA GLN A 70 29.52 -1.05 5.09
C GLN A 70 29.15 0.14 5.99
N SER A 71 28.63 1.25 5.44
CA SER A 71 28.16 2.40 6.24
C SER A 71 26.78 2.96 5.88
N GLU A 72 26.17 2.53 4.78
CA GLU A 72 24.79 2.91 4.44
C GLU A 72 23.85 1.74 4.66
N SER A 73 23.39 1.60 5.91
CA SER A 73 22.01 1.15 6.14
C SER A 73 21.07 2.24 5.59
N SER A 74 21.05 2.40 4.26
CA SER A 74 20.21 3.38 3.60
C SER A 74 18.76 2.99 3.86
N THR A 75 18.19 3.74 4.79
CA THR A 75 16.81 3.87 5.25
C THR A 75 15.81 3.88 4.08
N PHE A 76 15.65 2.74 3.42
CA PHE A 76 14.66 2.58 2.39
C PHE A 76 13.28 2.87 3.00
N LEU A 77 12.65 3.97 2.56
CA LEU A 77 11.31 4.40 2.95
C LEU A 77 11.14 4.63 4.47
N GLY A 78 11.88 5.58 5.04
CA GLY A 78 11.65 6.10 6.40
C GLY A 78 11.42 5.04 7.48
N SER A 79 10.39 5.24 8.31
CA SER A 79 9.96 4.33 9.38
C SER A 79 8.98 3.25 8.91
N ILE A 80 8.37 3.38 7.73
CA ILE A 80 7.38 2.40 7.25
C ILE A 80 8.01 1.02 7.00
N ASN A 81 9.30 0.95 6.68
CA ASN A 81 10.03 -0.32 6.60
C ASN A 81 10.05 -1.05 7.95
N ASN A 82 10.18 -0.34 9.07
CA ASN A 82 10.13 -0.93 10.40
C ASN A 82 8.72 -1.41 10.77
N LEU A 83 7.69 -0.71 10.28
CA LEU A 83 6.32 -1.17 10.41
C LEU A 83 6.10 -2.50 9.67
N TYR A 84 6.57 -2.62 8.43
CA TYR A 84 6.52 -3.88 7.67
C TYR A 84 7.28 -5.00 8.38
N LYS A 85 8.50 -4.73 8.87
CA LYS A 85 9.29 -5.68 9.67
C LYS A 85 8.57 -6.10 10.95
N SER A 86 7.82 -5.19 11.60
CA SER A 86 7.02 -5.52 12.78
C SER A 86 5.95 -6.56 12.44
N VAL A 87 5.25 -6.41 11.32
CA VAL A 87 4.30 -7.42 10.82
C VAL A 87 5.00 -8.76 10.55
N GLN A 88 6.17 -8.74 9.91
CA GLN A 88 6.96 -9.96 9.63
C GLN A 88 7.35 -10.70 10.93
N ASN A 89 7.81 -9.96 11.94
CA ASN A 89 8.35 -10.51 13.18
C ASN A 89 7.27 -10.94 14.19
N MET A 90 6.05 -10.41 14.09
CA MET A 90 4.95 -10.82 14.97
C MET A 90 4.56 -12.28 14.76
N THR A 91 4.48 -13.04 15.86
CA THR A 91 4.15 -14.47 15.84
C THR A 91 2.70 -14.71 15.37
N PRO A 92 2.42 -15.73 14.54
CA PRO A 92 1.13 -15.86 13.87
C PRO A 92 -0.09 -16.15 14.77
N ASN A 93 0.08 -16.78 15.93
CA ASN A 93 -1.05 -17.51 16.55
C ASN A 93 -1.85 -16.76 17.61
N ASN A 94 -1.33 -15.67 18.19
CA ASN A 94 -2.00 -14.95 19.29
C ASN A 94 -2.27 -13.46 19.03
N VAL A 95 -1.69 -12.87 17.98
CA VAL A 95 -1.79 -11.42 17.71
C VAL A 95 -2.83 -11.10 16.64
N TRP A 96 -3.10 -11.99 15.69
CA TRP A 96 -3.94 -11.72 14.52
C TRP A 96 -5.38 -12.22 14.72
N ASN A 97 -6.37 -11.53 14.15
CA ASN A 97 -7.75 -12.02 14.15
C ASN A 97 -7.88 -13.33 13.36
N ASN A 98 -7.16 -13.42 12.24
CA ASN A 98 -7.04 -14.60 11.42
C ASN A 98 -5.59 -14.72 10.92
N PRO A 99 -5.04 -15.95 10.75
CA PRO A 99 -3.71 -16.13 10.14
C PRO A 99 -3.53 -15.41 8.79
N VAL A 100 -4.62 -15.23 8.02
CA VAL A 100 -4.64 -14.51 6.74
C VAL A 100 -4.35 -13.02 6.91
N CYS A 101 -4.69 -12.37 8.05
CA CYS A 101 -4.50 -10.94 8.25
C CYS A 101 -3.03 -10.53 8.14
N LYS A 102 -2.10 -11.36 8.65
CA LYS A 102 -0.67 -11.14 8.48
C LYS A 102 -0.29 -11.14 7.00
N GLN A 103 -0.81 -12.10 6.23
CA GLN A 103 -0.53 -12.20 4.80
C GLN A 103 -1.12 -11.04 4.00
N MET A 104 -2.29 -10.52 4.40
CA MET A 104 -2.87 -9.33 3.78
C MET A 104 -1.96 -8.10 3.88
N LEU A 105 -1.23 -7.96 4.99
CA LEU A 105 -0.32 -6.83 5.21
C LEU A 105 1.05 -7.04 4.55
N LEU A 106 1.52 -8.29 4.48
CA LEU A 106 2.79 -8.63 3.84
C LEU A 106 2.69 -8.70 2.31
N ASN A 107 1.53 -9.09 1.80
CA ASN A 107 1.21 -9.24 0.38
C ASN A 107 -0.15 -8.55 0.08
N PRO A 108 -0.21 -7.22 0.23
CA PRO A 108 -1.43 -6.46 -0.05
C PRO A 108 -1.80 -6.55 -1.53
N ARG A 109 -3.11 -6.50 -1.81
CA ARG A 109 -3.59 -6.54 -3.20
C ARG A 109 -3.50 -5.18 -3.87
N ASN A 110 -3.16 -5.20 -5.14
CA ASN A 110 -3.20 -4.04 -6.02
C ASN A 110 -4.64 -3.79 -6.49
N SER A 111 -5.17 -2.60 -6.21
CA SER A 111 -6.53 -2.19 -6.65
C SER A 111 -6.68 -2.17 -8.18
N CYS A 112 -5.58 -2.02 -8.92
CA CYS A 112 -5.52 -1.98 -10.38
C CYS A 112 -5.03 -3.31 -10.99
N GLU A 113 -5.08 -4.42 -10.24
CA GLU A 113 -4.56 -5.74 -10.66
C GLU A 113 -4.97 -6.13 -12.09
N SER A 114 -6.26 -6.06 -12.43
CA SER A 114 -6.79 -6.48 -13.73
C SER A 114 -6.27 -5.66 -14.91
N LEU A 115 -5.79 -4.43 -14.66
CA LEU A 115 -5.09 -3.60 -15.64
C LEU A 115 -3.61 -3.96 -15.68
N CYS A 116 -2.97 -4.07 -14.52
CA CYS A 116 -1.54 -4.35 -14.40
C CYS A 116 -1.12 -5.72 -14.94
N THR A 117 -2.01 -6.72 -14.95
CA THR A 117 -1.76 -8.02 -15.59
C THR A 117 -1.54 -7.93 -17.11
N LYS A 118 -1.99 -6.83 -17.74
CA LYS A 118 -1.83 -6.57 -19.18
C LYS A 118 -0.55 -5.82 -19.52
N LEU A 119 0.22 -5.40 -18.51
CA LEU A 119 1.50 -4.72 -18.72
C LEU A 119 2.50 -5.63 -19.43
N PHE A 120 3.27 -5.04 -20.36
CA PHE A 120 4.39 -5.75 -20.98
C PHE A 120 5.39 -6.25 -19.93
N LEU A 121 5.70 -5.38 -18.95
CA LEU A 121 6.57 -5.69 -17.83
C LEU A 121 5.86 -5.35 -16.51
N ASN A 122 5.24 -6.35 -15.89
CA ASN A 122 4.65 -6.22 -14.56
C ASN A 122 5.67 -6.64 -13.49
N ILE A 123 5.96 -5.75 -12.55
CA ILE A 123 6.83 -6.04 -11.41
C ILE A 123 6.07 -6.57 -10.18
N ASP A 124 4.75 -6.39 -10.13
CA ASP A 124 3.91 -6.96 -9.08
C ASP A 124 3.83 -8.47 -9.26
N ASP A 125 4.37 -9.18 -8.29
CA ASP A 125 4.42 -10.64 -8.20
C ASP A 125 3.36 -11.22 -7.24
N THR A 126 2.41 -10.40 -6.79
CA THR A 126 1.30 -10.85 -5.96
C THR A 126 0.45 -11.85 -6.71
N GLU A 127 0.06 -12.96 -6.05
CA GLU A 127 -0.79 -13.98 -6.69
C GLU A 127 -2.14 -13.39 -7.15
N PRO A 128 -2.61 -13.76 -8.36
CA PRO A 128 -3.86 -13.22 -8.87
C PRO A 128 -5.08 -13.54 -8.01
N SER A 129 -6.01 -12.59 -7.90
CA SER A 129 -7.25 -12.70 -7.11
C SER A 129 -8.34 -13.56 -7.77
N ASN A 130 -8.08 -14.13 -8.94
CA ASN A 130 -9.04 -14.94 -9.71
C ASN A 130 -9.39 -16.29 -9.06
N LYS A 131 -8.80 -16.63 -7.91
CA LYS A 131 -9.18 -17.83 -7.16
C LYS A 131 -10.28 -17.49 -6.16
N PHE A 132 -11.50 -17.90 -6.49
CA PHE A 132 -12.62 -17.87 -5.55
C PHE A 132 -12.68 -19.16 -4.74
N PHE A 133 -13.13 -19.04 -3.49
CA PHE A 133 -13.43 -20.15 -2.61
C PHE A 133 -14.82 -19.95 -2.03
N VAL A 134 -15.65 -21.00 -2.02
CA VAL A 134 -17.05 -20.91 -1.64
C VAL A 134 -17.36 -21.82 -0.46
N CYS A 135 -18.20 -21.32 0.46
CA CYS A 135 -18.90 -22.12 1.45
C CYS A 135 -20.37 -22.28 1.02
N ASP A 136 -20.73 -23.49 0.56
CA ASP A 136 -22.08 -23.80 0.10
C ASP A 136 -23.13 -23.66 1.22
N SER A 137 -22.77 -23.97 2.46
CA SER A 137 -23.69 -23.94 3.60
C SER A 137 -24.12 -22.52 3.97
N CYS A 138 -23.22 -21.54 3.84
CA CYS A 138 -23.48 -20.15 4.20
C CYS A 138 -23.73 -19.24 2.99
N ASN A 139 -23.62 -19.76 1.76
CA ASN A 139 -23.57 -18.96 0.54
C ASN A 139 -22.58 -17.80 0.66
N LYS A 140 -21.37 -18.10 1.15
CA LYS A 140 -20.29 -17.11 1.30
C LYS A 140 -19.14 -17.41 0.35
N PHE A 141 -18.49 -16.36 -0.13
CA PHE A 141 -17.27 -16.49 -0.93
C PHE A 141 -16.11 -15.71 -0.33
N THR A 142 -14.90 -16.18 -0.60
CA THR A 142 -13.67 -15.47 -0.32
C THR A 142 -12.70 -15.65 -1.48
N THR A 143 -11.68 -14.81 -1.52
CA THR A 143 -10.54 -14.95 -2.44
C THR A 143 -9.26 -15.31 -1.69
N PHE A 144 -9.38 -15.63 -0.39
CA PHE A 144 -8.28 -16.12 0.45
C PHE A 144 -8.40 -17.63 0.63
N SER A 145 -7.31 -18.34 0.38
CA SER A 145 -7.26 -19.79 0.63
C SER A 145 -7.24 -20.09 2.13
N ASN A 146 -7.66 -21.30 2.50
CA ASN A 146 -7.60 -21.83 3.86
C ASN A 146 -8.37 -21.03 4.92
N LEU A 147 -9.32 -20.18 4.51
CA LEU A 147 -10.19 -19.47 5.44
C LEU A 147 -11.27 -20.42 5.99
N VAL A 148 -11.60 -20.27 7.27
CA VAL A 148 -12.69 -21.03 7.91
C VAL A 148 -13.94 -20.17 7.88
N CYS A 149 -15.02 -20.68 7.30
CA CYS A 149 -16.29 -19.98 7.27
C CYS A 149 -16.95 -19.96 8.65
N GLU A 150 -17.95 -19.10 8.82
CA GLU A 150 -18.70 -19.00 10.07
C GLU A 150 -19.50 -20.26 10.43
N CYS A 151 -19.78 -21.17 9.50
CA CYS A 151 -20.34 -22.48 9.85
C CYS A 151 -19.29 -23.46 10.41
N GLY A 152 -18.00 -23.12 10.32
CA GLY A 152 -16.88 -23.97 10.70
C GLY A 152 -16.34 -24.88 9.63
N GLN A 153 -16.92 -24.83 8.45
CA GLN A 153 -16.41 -25.55 7.30
C GLN A 153 -15.29 -24.74 6.65
N PRO A 154 -14.21 -25.40 6.19
CA PRO A 154 -13.17 -24.73 5.43
C PRO A 154 -13.72 -24.29 4.06
N THR A 155 -13.34 -23.11 3.58
CA THR A 155 -13.64 -22.67 2.21
C THR A 155 -12.61 -23.24 1.25
N ASN A 156 -12.72 -24.52 0.92
CA ASN A 156 -11.78 -25.21 0.02
C ASN A 156 -12.37 -25.54 -1.36
N LYS A 157 -13.68 -25.30 -1.54
CA LYS A 157 -14.34 -25.55 -2.83
C LYS A 157 -14.05 -24.39 -3.77
N GLN A 158 -13.33 -24.68 -4.85
CA GLN A 158 -12.98 -23.71 -5.89
C GLN A 158 -13.96 -23.85 -7.07
N PRO A 159 -14.85 -22.87 -7.32
CA PRO A 159 -15.73 -22.89 -8.47
C PRO A 159 -15.00 -22.52 -9.77
N THR A 160 -15.54 -22.98 -10.89
CA THR A 160 -15.18 -22.44 -12.21
C THR A 160 -15.79 -21.05 -12.38
N ILE A 161 -14.98 -20.05 -12.75
CA ILE A 161 -15.48 -18.72 -13.09
C ILE A 161 -16.06 -18.77 -14.51
N LEU A 162 -17.32 -18.36 -14.67
CA LEU A 162 -17.94 -18.26 -16.00
C LEU A 162 -17.69 -16.91 -16.68
N ASP A 163 -17.33 -15.91 -15.88
CA ASP A 163 -17.00 -14.57 -16.37
C ASP A 163 -15.54 -14.58 -16.85
N SER A 164 -15.24 -15.32 -17.92
CA SER A 164 -14.00 -15.08 -18.65
C SER A 164 -14.03 -13.64 -19.19
N GLU A 165 -12.96 -12.88 -18.97
CA GLU A 165 -12.83 -11.51 -19.47
C GLU A 165 -13.16 -11.45 -20.97
N GLY A 166 -14.30 -10.85 -21.33
CA GLY A 166 -14.71 -10.72 -22.72
C GLY A 166 -16.20 -10.47 -22.96
N GLN A 167 -17.11 -10.78 -22.03
CA GLN A 167 -18.55 -10.49 -22.20
C GLN A 167 -19.22 -10.16 -20.86
N GLY A 168 -19.10 -8.90 -20.43
CA GLY A 168 -19.86 -8.36 -19.30
C GLY A 168 -20.37 -6.97 -19.65
N ASN A 169 -21.69 -6.86 -19.86
CA ASN A 169 -22.42 -5.61 -20.01
C ASN A 169 -22.39 -4.81 -18.69
N SER A 170 -21.28 -4.12 -18.44
CA SER A 170 -21.12 -3.16 -17.36
C SER A 170 -20.22 -2.02 -17.81
N GLY A 171 -20.66 -1.20 -18.77
CA GLY A 171 -19.97 0.04 -19.18
C GLY A 171 -18.47 -0.09 -19.46
N GLY A 172 -17.99 -1.31 -19.71
CA GLY A 172 -16.59 -1.65 -19.80
C GLY A 172 -16.14 -1.29 -21.18
N VAL A 173 -15.26 -0.30 -21.24
CA VAL A 173 -14.54 0.13 -22.44
C VAL A 173 -14.10 -1.12 -23.20
N ASN A 174 -14.58 -1.25 -24.45
CA ASN A 174 -14.04 -2.20 -25.41
C ASN A 174 -12.55 -1.89 -25.55
N VAL A 175 -11.71 -2.65 -24.86
CA VAL A 175 -10.28 -2.63 -25.11
C VAL A 175 -10.05 -3.58 -26.27
N ASP A 176 -10.31 -3.10 -27.48
CA ASP A 176 -9.65 -3.65 -28.66
C ASP A 176 -8.15 -3.68 -28.36
N GLY A 177 -7.45 -4.76 -28.73
CA GLY A 177 -6.02 -5.00 -28.48
C GLY A 177 -5.06 -4.04 -29.20
N LEU A 178 -5.50 -2.80 -29.41
CA LEU A 178 -4.85 -1.69 -30.09
C LEU A 178 -4.58 -0.49 -29.16
N ASN A 179 -4.88 -0.58 -27.86
CA ASN A 179 -4.61 0.47 -26.86
C ASN A 179 -3.71 -0.05 -25.74
N GLY A 180 -2.78 0.77 -25.22
CA GLY A 180 -1.98 0.43 -24.03
C GLY A 180 -2.83 0.38 -22.76
N VAL A 181 -2.20 0.14 -21.61
CA VAL A 181 -2.92 -0.06 -20.34
C VAL A 181 -3.45 1.27 -19.80
N PHE A 182 -2.56 2.26 -19.66
CA PHE A 182 -2.85 3.59 -19.15
C PHE A 182 -2.68 4.67 -20.22
N VAL A 183 -1.78 4.45 -21.20
CA VAL A 183 -1.59 5.33 -22.35
C VAL A 183 -1.93 4.64 -23.67
N LYS A 184 -2.39 5.40 -24.67
CA LYS A 184 -2.82 4.86 -25.98
C LYS A 184 -1.63 4.45 -26.84
N GLN A 185 -1.82 3.44 -27.71
CA GLN A 185 -0.76 2.82 -28.54
C GLN A 185 -0.62 3.47 -29.94
N ASN A 186 -1.10 4.69 -30.16
CA ASN A 186 -1.22 5.29 -31.50
C ASN A 186 0.11 5.82 -32.10
N GLY A 187 1.22 5.07 -31.97
CA GLY A 187 2.56 5.53 -32.38
C GLY A 187 3.15 6.63 -31.49
N SER A 188 2.51 6.88 -30.34
CA SER A 188 2.90 7.88 -29.36
C SER A 188 4.25 7.55 -28.73
N MET A 189 5.21 8.46 -28.90
CA MET A 189 6.47 8.48 -28.16
C MET A 189 6.36 9.47 -27.01
N PHE A 190 7.10 9.20 -25.94
CA PHE A 190 7.14 10.01 -24.73
C PHE A 190 8.59 10.33 -24.37
N LEU A 191 8.79 11.49 -23.77
CA LEU A 191 10.04 11.85 -23.12
C LEU A 191 9.86 11.67 -21.62
N VAL A 192 10.76 10.91 -21.00
CA VAL A 192 10.85 10.72 -19.56
C VAL A 192 12.13 11.39 -19.09
N PHE A 193 12.01 12.42 -18.26
CA PHE A 193 13.15 13.14 -17.71
C PHE A 193 13.69 12.44 -16.46
N ASP A 194 14.92 12.80 -16.06
CA ASP A 194 15.59 12.15 -14.94
C ASP A 194 14.76 12.21 -13.65
N ASP A 195 14.05 13.32 -13.43
CA ASP A 195 13.14 13.52 -12.29
C ASP A 195 11.75 12.88 -12.47
N LEU A 196 11.60 11.98 -13.45
CA LEU A 196 10.38 11.27 -13.86
C LEU A 196 9.20 12.15 -14.28
N LYS A 197 9.45 13.40 -14.67
CA LYS A 197 8.48 14.14 -15.48
C LYS A 197 8.32 13.47 -16.84
N ILE A 198 7.08 13.28 -17.28
CA ILE A 198 6.74 12.61 -18.54
C ILE A 198 5.89 13.54 -19.41
N VAL A 199 6.33 13.73 -20.65
CA VAL A 199 5.63 14.53 -21.65
C VAL A 199 5.55 13.80 -22.99
N PRO A 200 4.57 14.11 -23.86
CA PRO A 200 4.59 13.62 -25.24
C PRO A 200 5.86 14.07 -25.96
N SER A 201 6.50 13.15 -26.68
CA SER A 201 7.70 13.46 -27.45
C SER A 201 7.35 14.35 -28.64
N SER A 202 8.05 15.47 -28.74
CA SER A 202 8.05 16.35 -29.90
C SER A 202 9.36 17.13 -29.92
N LEU A 203 9.76 17.65 -31.09
CA LEU A 203 10.94 18.50 -31.19
C LEU A 203 10.85 19.72 -30.25
N VAL A 204 9.66 20.31 -30.14
CA VAL A 204 9.41 21.46 -29.26
C VAL A 204 9.57 21.07 -27.80
N SER A 205 8.96 19.95 -27.37
CA SER A 205 9.09 19.43 -26.00
C SER A 205 10.56 19.17 -25.63
N SER A 206 11.32 18.56 -26.54
CA SER A 206 12.76 18.32 -26.34
C SER A 206 13.54 19.63 -26.19
N MET A 207 13.27 20.62 -27.05
CA MET A 207 13.94 21.92 -26.99
C MET A 207 13.60 22.69 -25.71
N GLU A 208 12.31 22.74 -25.34
CA GLU A 208 11.86 23.37 -24.10
C GLU A 208 12.55 22.78 -22.88
N MET A 209 12.61 21.44 -22.80
CA MET A 209 13.34 20.76 -21.72
C MET A 209 14.83 21.09 -21.72
N LEU A 210 15.51 21.04 -22.87
CA LEU A 210 16.95 21.34 -22.94
C LEU A 210 17.24 22.76 -22.44
N MET A 211 16.39 23.73 -22.81
CA MET A 211 16.49 25.10 -22.33
C MET A 211 16.21 25.21 -20.82
N GLU A 212 15.20 24.52 -20.29
CA GLU A 212 14.88 24.51 -18.85
C GLU A 212 16.02 23.91 -18.00
N LEU A 213 16.67 22.87 -18.52
CA LEU A 213 17.83 22.23 -17.90
C LEU A 213 19.15 23.03 -18.08
N GLY A 214 19.11 24.14 -18.81
CA GLY A 214 20.26 25.05 -18.98
C GLY A 214 21.26 24.63 -20.07
N TYR A 215 20.88 23.76 -21.00
CA TYR A 215 21.71 23.40 -22.14
C TYR A 215 21.64 24.48 -23.23
N SER A 216 22.76 25.19 -23.43
CA SER A 216 22.93 26.16 -24.53
C SER A 216 23.57 25.56 -25.78
N ASP A 217 24.24 24.41 -25.65
CA ASP A 217 24.91 23.68 -26.72
C ASP A 217 24.71 22.17 -26.49
N LEU A 218 24.61 21.41 -27.59
CA LEU A 218 24.27 19.99 -27.59
C LEU A 218 25.49 19.09 -27.83
N THR A 219 26.68 19.64 -28.06
CA THR A 219 27.88 18.84 -28.38
C THR A 219 28.27 17.83 -27.31
N GLN A 220 27.86 18.05 -26.05
CA GLN A 220 28.14 17.15 -24.92
C GLN A 220 27.07 16.05 -24.71
N LEU A 221 25.99 16.09 -25.50
CA LEU A 221 24.89 15.16 -25.42
C LEU A 221 25.07 14.02 -26.43
N GLU A 222 24.87 12.79 -25.97
CA GLU A 222 24.94 11.60 -26.81
C GLU A 222 23.66 10.78 -26.68
N GLU A 223 23.19 10.23 -27.80
CA GLU A 223 22.12 9.24 -27.82
C GLU A 223 22.71 7.83 -27.66
N VAL A 224 22.19 7.08 -26.69
CA VAL A 224 22.60 5.70 -26.40
C VAL A 224 21.35 4.83 -26.32
N THR A 225 21.42 3.61 -26.86
CA THR A 225 20.35 2.62 -26.71
C THR A 225 20.66 1.68 -25.56
N HIS A 226 19.66 1.41 -24.72
CA HIS A 226 19.77 0.48 -23.60
C HIS A 226 18.47 -0.30 -23.42
N SER A 227 18.55 -1.60 -23.14
CA SER A 227 17.37 -2.42 -22.86
C SER A 227 17.20 -2.58 -21.36
N ILE A 228 16.01 -2.26 -20.85
CA ILE A 228 15.70 -2.35 -19.42
C ILE A 228 14.86 -3.60 -19.13
N GLY A 229 15.24 -4.38 -18.12
CA GLY A 229 14.54 -5.58 -17.67
C GLY A 229 13.91 -5.40 -16.29
N LYS A 230 13.36 -6.51 -15.75
CA LYS A 230 12.67 -6.50 -14.45
C LYS A 230 13.54 -5.99 -13.30
N GLN A 231 14.82 -6.36 -13.27
CA GLN A 231 15.72 -5.97 -12.18
C GLN A 231 16.05 -4.48 -12.21
N GLU A 232 16.30 -3.92 -13.39
CA GLU A 232 16.51 -2.49 -13.55
C GLU A 232 15.25 -1.68 -13.23
N ILE A 233 14.06 -2.19 -13.57
CA ILE A 233 12.79 -1.54 -13.20
C ILE A 233 12.57 -1.56 -11.67
N LEU A 234 12.98 -2.63 -10.98
CA LEU A 234 12.97 -2.64 -9.50
C LEU A 234 13.96 -1.63 -8.91
N LYS A 235 15.17 -1.51 -9.49
CA LYS A 235 16.12 -0.45 -9.11
C LYS A 235 15.54 0.95 -9.36
N LEU A 236 14.85 1.12 -10.49
CA LEU A 236 14.17 2.36 -10.82
C LEU A 236 13.04 2.69 -9.83
N LEU A 237 12.25 1.70 -9.41
CA LEU A 237 11.24 1.88 -8.35
C LEU A 237 11.90 2.34 -7.03
N LYS A 238 13.02 1.72 -6.64
CA LYS A 238 13.79 2.15 -5.44
C LYS A 238 14.21 3.61 -5.55
N TYR A 239 14.84 4.00 -6.67
CA TYR A 239 15.32 5.36 -6.84
C TYR A 239 14.20 6.38 -7.05
N THR A 240 13.06 5.99 -7.63
CA THR A 240 11.85 6.83 -7.69
C THR A 240 11.44 7.32 -6.30
N LEU A 241 11.70 6.52 -5.27
CA LEU A 241 11.30 6.79 -3.89
C LEU A 241 12.41 7.42 -3.04
N THR A 242 13.65 7.45 -3.52
CA THR A 242 14.83 7.79 -2.70
C THR A 242 15.75 8.82 -3.33
N SER A 243 15.65 9.07 -4.63
CA SER A 243 16.53 9.98 -5.38
C SER A 243 15.73 11.06 -6.11
N GLN A 244 16.45 12.12 -6.48
CA GLN A 244 15.99 13.18 -7.39
C GLN A 244 16.46 12.95 -8.83
N GLU A 245 17.29 11.92 -9.07
CA GLU A 245 17.86 11.55 -10.37
C GLU A 245 17.73 10.04 -10.65
N PRO A 246 16.52 9.47 -10.55
CA PRO A 246 16.31 8.02 -10.61
C PRO A 246 16.73 7.35 -11.91
N LEU A 247 16.64 8.00 -13.08
CA LEU A 247 17.10 7.39 -14.33
C LEU A 247 18.63 7.31 -14.35
N THR A 248 19.32 8.37 -13.93
CA THR A 248 20.77 8.41 -13.80
C THR A 248 21.27 7.33 -12.83
N ASN A 249 20.67 7.21 -11.64
CA ASN A 249 21.09 6.19 -10.67
C ASN A 249 20.82 4.76 -11.15
N THR A 250 19.75 4.55 -11.92
CA THR A 250 19.41 3.22 -12.45
C THR A 250 20.32 2.83 -13.60
N ILE A 251 20.51 3.72 -14.58
CA ILE A 251 21.09 3.39 -15.89
C ILE A 251 22.60 3.57 -15.88
N LEU A 252 23.09 4.65 -15.26
CA LEU A 252 24.52 4.97 -15.20
C LEU A 252 25.18 4.46 -13.91
N LYS A 253 24.39 3.89 -12.99
CA LYS A 253 24.85 3.40 -11.67
C LYS A 253 25.67 4.43 -10.88
N SER A 254 25.42 5.72 -11.09
CA SER A 254 26.13 6.76 -10.34
C SER A 254 25.50 6.92 -8.96
N SER A 255 26.32 7.16 -7.93
CA SER A 255 25.87 7.53 -6.60
C SER A 255 25.66 9.05 -6.55
N SER A 256 24.47 9.52 -6.90
CA SER A 256 24.10 10.91 -6.63
C SER A 256 24.00 11.10 -5.11
N LYS A 257 24.54 12.22 -4.59
CA LYS A 257 24.40 12.56 -3.17
C LYS A 257 22.93 12.77 -2.85
N ASN A 258 22.34 11.91 -2.01
CA ASN A 258 21.00 12.10 -1.48
C ASN A 258 20.94 13.48 -0.81
N LYS A 259 20.14 14.41 -1.34
CA LYS A 259 19.83 15.64 -0.60
C LYS A 259 18.89 15.26 0.53
N GLU A 260 19.31 15.44 1.77
CA GLU A 260 18.43 15.27 2.92
C GLU A 260 17.23 16.20 2.77
N ILE A 261 16.02 15.63 2.81
CA ILE A 261 14.77 16.40 2.83
C ILE A 261 14.71 17.11 4.18
N PRO A 262 14.49 18.43 4.25
CA PRO A 262 14.35 19.14 5.50
C PRO A 262 13.19 18.55 6.33
N PRO A 263 13.41 18.16 7.60
CA PRO A 263 12.32 17.77 8.48
C PRO A 263 11.38 18.97 8.69
N ASN A 264 10.06 18.73 8.79
CA ASN A 264 8.99 19.69 9.13
C ASN A 264 8.32 20.54 8.04
N GLN A 265 8.56 20.38 6.73
CA GLN A 265 7.71 21.11 5.76
C GLN A 265 6.24 20.61 5.73
N PHE A 266 6.00 19.36 6.13
CA PHE A 266 4.69 18.70 6.04
C PHE A 266 3.64 19.17 7.03
N ALA A 267 4.02 19.25 8.31
CA ALA A 267 3.04 19.36 9.40
C ALA A 267 2.32 20.72 9.39
N SER A 268 3.00 21.79 8.95
CA SER A 268 2.39 23.12 8.81
C SER A 268 1.33 23.17 7.69
N ALA A 269 1.60 22.58 6.52
CA ALA A 269 0.65 22.56 5.40
C ALA A 269 -0.61 21.71 5.70
N ILE A 270 -0.43 20.58 6.39
CA ILE A 270 -1.52 19.65 6.73
C ILE A 270 -2.45 20.25 7.80
N ARG A 271 -1.92 21.04 8.73
CA ARG A 271 -2.68 21.61 9.85
C ARG A 271 -3.77 22.60 9.42
N GLU A 272 -3.62 23.25 8.27
CA GLU A 272 -4.59 24.22 7.75
C GLU A 272 -5.74 23.56 6.97
N ARG A 273 -5.69 22.23 6.76
CA ARG A 273 -6.67 21.51 5.98
C ARG A 273 -7.97 21.28 6.77
N PRO A 274 -9.16 21.56 6.18
CA PRO A 274 -10.43 21.25 6.83
C PRO A 274 -10.60 19.73 6.96
N CYS A 275 -10.91 19.27 8.17
CA CYS A 275 -11.26 17.87 8.40
C CYS A 275 -12.59 17.53 7.71
N THR A 276 -12.59 16.43 6.98
CA THR A 276 -13.75 15.90 6.25
C THR A 276 -14.40 14.72 6.96
N ARG A 277 -13.72 14.13 7.96
CA ARG A 277 -14.21 13.02 8.79
C ARG A 277 -14.10 13.34 10.29
N ASP A 278 -15.11 12.94 11.06
CA ASP A 278 -15.11 13.05 12.54
C ASP A 278 -14.70 11.73 13.23
N ILE A 279 -13.83 10.96 12.57
CA ILE A 279 -13.26 9.75 13.14
C ILE A 279 -11.97 10.13 13.86
N LYS A 280 -11.91 9.83 15.16
CA LYS A 280 -10.75 10.11 16.01
C LYS A 280 -10.41 8.92 16.86
N MET A 281 -9.13 8.77 17.18
CA MET A 281 -8.65 7.76 18.12
C MET A 281 -7.67 8.35 19.12
N ASP A 282 -7.90 8.07 20.40
CA ASP A 282 -7.02 8.56 21.46
C ASP A 282 -5.82 7.63 21.65
N VAL A 283 -4.64 8.23 21.73
CA VAL A 283 -3.35 7.55 21.88
C VAL A 283 -2.60 8.19 23.04
N LYS A 284 -1.98 7.35 23.89
CA LYS A 284 -1.12 7.81 24.97
C LYS A 284 0.32 7.80 24.51
N LEU A 285 0.98 8.95 24.59
CA LEU A 285 2.36 9.17 24.18
C LEU A 285 3.22 9.37 25.42
N ILE A 286 4.39 8.76 25.42
CA ILE A 286 5.46 9.06 26.38
C ILE A 286 6.54 9.83 25.63
N ARG A 287 6.86 11.03 26.13
CA ARG A 287 7.87 11.93 25.56
C ARG A 287 9.00 12.15 26.55
N SER A 288 10.23 12.20 26.05
CA SER A 288 11.40 12.63 26.82
C SER A 288 11.44 14.16 26.84
N LYS A 289 11.51 14.75 28.03
CA LYS A 289 11.62 16.20 28.21
C LYS A 289 12.98 16.71 27.74
N SER A 290 14.05 16.00 28.08
CA SER A 290 15.43 16.34 27.71
C SER A 290 15.67 16.25 26.21
N GLN A 291 15.20 15.18 25.56
CA GLN A 291 15.38 14.97 24.12
C GLN A 291 14.33 15.68 23.28
N LYS A 292 13.21 16.11 23.89
CA LYS A 292 12.02 16.67 23.23
C LYS A 292 11.34 15.71 22.24
N LYS A 293 11.65 14.41 22.28
CA LYS A 293 11.15 13.38 21.35
C LYS A 293 10.12 12.46 21.99
N ILE A 294 9.21 11.95 21.17
CA ILE A 294 8.34 10.83 21.56
C ILE A 294 9.20 9.58 21.66
N VAL A 295 9.09 8.87 22.78
CA VAL A 295 9.83 7.63 23.03
C VAL A 295 9.01 6.44 22.52
N PHE A 296 7.74 6.38 22.92
CA PHE A 296 6.78 5.42 22.39
C PHE A 296 5.34 5.87 22.64
N ALA A 297 4.40 5.22 21.95
CA ALA A 297 2.97 5.32 22.16
C ALA A 297 2.42 4.01 22.75
N GLU A 298 1.64 4.11 23.83
CA GLU A 298 0.74 3.03 24.26
C GLU A 298 -0.57 3.18 23.49
N ALA A 299 -0.92 2.14 22.74
CA ALA A 299 -1.98 2.18 21.75
C ALA A 299 -2.90 0.95 21.82
N SER A 300 -4.16 1.17 21.47
CA SER A 300 -5.12 0.10 21.22
C SER A 300 -4.95 -0.48 19.82
N GLU A 301 -5.67 -1.57 19.59
CA GLU A 301 -5.79 -2.26 18.31
C GLU A 301 -6.25 -1.35 17.19
N ASN A 302 -7.11 -0.36 17.47
CA ASN A 302 -7.60 0.55 16.44
C ASN A 302 -6.46 1.40 15.86
N PHE A 303 -5.54 1.88 16.71
CA PHE A 303 -4.38 2.64 16.24
C PHE A 303 -3.36 1.74 15.53
N VAL A 304 -3.16 0.50 16.01
CA VAL A 304 -2.25 -0.44 15.33
C VAL A 304 -2.81 -0.92 13.99
N ASP A 305 -4.12 -1.21 13.92
CA ASP A 305 -4.79 -1.54 12.66
C ASP A 305 -4.71 -0.36 11.67
N PHE A 306 -4.88 0.87 12.17
CA PHE A 306 -4.68 2.09 11.40
C PHE A 306 -3.24 2.20 10.87
N MET A 307 -2.23 2.02 11.72
CA MET A 307 -0.83 2.03 11.29
C MET A 307 -0.56 0.95 10.24
N PHE A 308 -0.91 -0.31 10.52
CA PHE A 308 -0.72 -1.40 9.57
C PHE A 308 -1.45 -1.18 8.25
N SER A 309 -2.58 -0.47 8.24
CA SER A 309 -3.27 -0.11 7.00
C SER A 309 -2.42 0.72 6.04
N PHE A 310 -1.38 1.44 6.50
CA PHE A 310 -0.47 2.15 5.61
C PHE A 310 0.17 1.23 4.57
N LEU A 311 0.44 -0.02 4.94
CA LEU A 311 1.03 -1.03 4.05
C LEU A 311 0.08 -1.42 2.89
N THR A 312 -1.23 -1.21 3.04
CA THR A 312 -2.22 -1.56 2.03
C THR A 312 -2.56 -0.39 1.09
N ILE A 313 -2.08 0.82 1.36
CA ILE A 313 -2.37 2.02 0.57
C ILE A 313 -1.48 2.05 -0.67
N PRO A 314 -2.06 2.15 -1.89
CA PRO A 314 -1.32 2.40 -3.12
C PRO A 314 -0.61 3.74 -3.13
N LEU A 315 0.55 3.80 -3.76
CA LEU A 315 1.38 5.00 -3.81
C LEU A 315 0.65 6.23 -4.40
N GLY A 316 -0.15 6.05 -5.45
CA GLY A 316 -0.96 7.13 -6.04
C GLY A 316 -2.02 7.67 -5.08
N SER A 317 -2.63 6.81 -4.27
CA SER A 317 -3.58 7.22 -3.22
C SER A 317 -2.89 8.07 -2.15
N ILE A 318 -1.64 7.74 -1.80
CA ILE A 318 -0.83 8.52 -0.84
C ILE A 318 -0.50 9.89 -1.43
N VAL A 319 -0.05 9.95 -2.68
CA VAL A 319 0.27 11.23 -3.34
C VAL A 319 -0.96 12.13 -3.40
N LYS A 320 -2.14 11.57 -3.72
CA LYS A 320 -3.40 12.29 -3.69
C LYS A 320 -3.78 12.77 -2.28
N LEU A 321 -3.64 11.92 -1.26
CA LEU A 321 -3.93 12.31 0.13
C LEU A 321 -3.06 13.49 0.59
N LEU A 322 -1.80 13.51 0.14
CA LEU A 322 -0.80 14.53 0.46
C LEU A 322 -0.72 15.65 -0.59
N ASP A 323 -1.74 15.78 -1.45
CA ASP A 323 -1.89 16.84 -2.45
C ASP A 323 -0.65 17.06 -3.33
N GLY A 324 0.02 15.97 -3.75
CA GLY A 324 1.19 16.03 -4.63
C GLY A 324 2.48 16.54 -3.97
N ASN A 325 2.53 16.53 -2.63
CA ASN A 325 3.66 16.96 -1.81
C ASN A 325 4.06 15.84 -0.84
N THR A 326 4.40 14.67 -1.38
CA THR A 326 4.92 13.56 -0.57
C THR A 326 6.36 13.76 -0.17
N PHE A 327 7.13 14.58 -0.91
CA PHE A 327 8.59 14.74 -0.81
C PHE A 327 9.36 13.41 -0.84
N VAL A 328 8.76 12.34 -1.40
CA VAL A 328 9.38 11.03 -1.54
C VAL A 328 9.99 10.92 -2.93
N GLY A 329 11.30 11.18 -3.04
CA GLY A 329 12.03 11.09 -4.30
C GLY A 329 11.37 11.88 -5.43
N CYS A 330 11.05 11.20 -6.53
CA CYS A 330 10.43 11.74 -7.74
C CYS A 330 8.96 11.29 -7.93
N VAL A 331 8.34 10.65 -6.93
CA VAL A 331 6.96 10.14 -7.09
C VAL A 331 5.95 11.23 -7.40
N ASP A 332 6.12 12.43 -6.83
CA ASP A 332 5.21 13.56 -7.04
C ASP A 332 5.24 14.02 -8.50
N ASN A 333 6.41 13.98 -9.16
CA ASN A 333 6.54 14.29 -10.58
C ASN A 333 5.91 13.22 -11.47
N LEU A 334 6.07 11.94 -11.11
CA LEU A 334 5.41 10.85 -11.83
C LEU A 334 3.88 10.98 -11.75
N TYR A 335 3.34 11.23 -10.56
CA TYR A 335 1.91 11.48 -10.35
C TYR A 335 1.43 12.71 -11.13
N LYS A 336 2.14 13.84 -11.02
CA LYS A 336 1.82 15.07 -11.77
C LYS A 336 1.84 14.84 -13.28
N SER A 337 2.72 13.99 -13.78
CA SER A 337 2.74 13.62 -15.19
C SER A 337 1.48 12.85 -15.60
N VAL A 338 1.01 11.93 -14.74
CA VAL A 338 -0.31 11.30 -14.93
C VAL A 338 -1.44 12.31 -14.79
N GLU A 339 -1.32 13.37 -13.99
CA GLU A 339 -2.36 14.38 -13.85
C GLU A 339 -2.41 15.37 -15.03
N SER A 340 -1.26 15.75 -15.59
CA SER A 340 -1.13 16.81 -16.59
C SER A 340 -1.19 16.34 -18.04
N LEU A 341 -0.97 15.05 -18.32
CA LEU A 341 -0.97 14.52 -19.68
C LEU A 341 -2.34 14.80 -20.37
N ASP A 342 -2.40 15.06 -21.68
CA ASP A 342 -3.73 15.27 -22.30
C ASP A 342 -4.51 13.94 -22.39
N SER A 343 -5.84 14.00 -22.25
CA SER A 343 -6.74 12.85 -22.37
C SER A 343 -6.62 12.11 -23.71
N SER A 344 -6.16 12.79 -24.77
CA SER A 344 -5.87 12.22 -26.07
C SER A 344 -4.77 11.15 -26.02
N TRP A 345 -3.85 11.23 -25.06
CA TRP A 345 -2.75 10.27 -24.87
C TRP A 345 -3.09 9.15 -23.88
N CYS A 346 -4.13 9.34 -23.07
CA CYS A 346 -4.50 8.40 -22.00
C CYS A 346 -5.66 7.49 -22.39
N THR A 347 -5.70 6.32 -21.77
CA THR A 347 -6.89 5.48 -21.73
C THR A 347 -7.82 5.94 -20.60
N ASP A 348 -9.05 5.43 -20.59
CA ASP A 348 -10.04 5.74 -19.55
C ASP A 348 -9.60 5.24 -18.15
N SER A 349 -8.64 4.31 -18.11
CA SER A 349 -8.05 3.74 -16.90
C SER A 349 -7.13 4.70 -16.13
N ARG A 350 -6.73 5.82 -16.72
CA ARG A 350 -5.84 6.82 -16.10
C ARG A 350 -6.33 7.29 -14.73
N SER A 351 -7.64 7.52 -14.60
CA SER A 351 -8.26 7.98 -13.35
C SER A 351 -8.00 7.02 -12.18
N MET A 352 -7.83 5.73 -12.46
CA MET A 352 -7.52 4.71 -11.45
C MET A 352 -6.10 4.87 -10.89
N LEU A 353 -5.16 5.53 -11.58
CA LEU A 353 -3.81 5.77 -11.05
C LEU A 353 -3.73 7.01 -10.16
N LEU A 354 -4.58 8.01 -10.43
CA LEU A 354 -4.67 9.22 -9.61
C LEU A 354 -5.39 8.95 -8.28
N ASN A 355 -6.25 7.94 -8.23
CA ASN A 355 -6.86 7.48 -6.98
C ASN A 355 -7.16 5.98 -7.01
N PRO A 356 -6.14 5.12 -6.90
CA PRO A 356 -6.34 3.67 -6.91
C PRO A 356 -7.27 3.17 -5.81
N GLY A 357 -7.36 3.90 -4.69
CA GLY A 357 -8.12 3.48 -3.51
C GLY A 357 -7.56 2.20 -2.89
N LEU A 358 -8.28 1.64 -1.93
CA LEU A 358 -7.90 0.37 -1.30
C LEU A 358 -8.57 -0.81 -1.99
N ALA A 359 -7.83 -1.90 -2.13
CA ALA A 359 -8.38 -3.15 -2.60
C ALA A 359 -9.50 -3.60 -1.65
N PRO A 360 -10.56 -4.25 -2.16
CA PRO A 360 -11.67 -4.69 -1.34
C PRO A 360 -11.20 -5.54 -0.16
N GLN A 361 -11.72 -5.26 1.05
CA GLN A 361 -11.33 -5.91 2.31
C GLN A 361 -9.94 -5.55 2.87
N PHE A 362 -9.15 -4.70 2.19
CA PHE A 362 -7.83 -4.22 2.68
C PHE A 362 -7.90 -2.86 3.40
N GLY A 363 -9.09 -2.26 3.51
CA GLY A 363 -9.36 -1.05 4.31
C GLY A 363 -9.14 -1.26 5.81
N CYS A 364 -9.28 -0.21 6.61
CA CYS A 364 -9.24 -0.32 8.08
C CYS A 364 -10.52 0.24 8.69
N PRO A 365 -11.17 -0.46 9.64
CA PRO A 365 -12.24 0.15 10.44
C PRO A 365 -11.71 1.37 11.19
N ASN A 366 -12.52 2.42 11.31
CA ASN A 366 -12.14 3.67 11.99
C ASN A 366 -10.87 4.34 11.39
N GLN A 367 -10.65 4.22 10.08
CA GLN A 367 -9.60 4.89 9.32
C GLN A 367 -9.86 6.42 9.28
N PRO A 368 -9.00 7.26 9.90
CA PRO A 368 -9.15 8.71 9.84
C PRO A 368 -8.82 9.29 8.46
N LEU A 369 -8.00 8.59 7.67
CA LEU A 369 -7.64 9.00 6.31
C LEU A 369 -8.82 8.89 5.35
N ASN A 370 -9.06 9.93 4.55
CA ASN A 370 -10.12 9.94 3.55
C ASN A 370 -9.77 9.15 2.27
N ILE A 371 -9.61 7.84 2.41
CA ILE A 371 -9.33 6.93 1.30
C ILE A 371 -10.64 6.29 0.84
N SER A 372 -10.85 6.26 -0.48
CA SER A 372 -11.93 5.51 -1.09
C SER A 372 -11.58 4.03 -1.08
N ASP A 373 -12.46 3.19 -0.52
CA ASP A 373 -12.42 1.77 -0.85
C ASP A 373 -12.88 1.62 -2.30
N VAL A 374 -12.25 0.72 -3.06
CA VAL A 374 -12.79 0.34 -4.37
C VAL A 374 -14.15 -0.31 -4.11
N GLU A 375 -15.23 0.39 -4.50
CA GLU A 375 -16.58 -0.11 -4.34
C GLU A 375 -16.71 -1.47 -5.02
N THR A 376 -16.97 -2.52 -4.24
CA THR A 376 -17.47 -3.78 -4.80
C THR A 376 -18.91 -4.00 -4.40
N PRO A 377 -19.87 -3.62 -5.24
CA PRO A 377 -21.17 -4.26 -5.26
C PRO A 377 -21.21 -5.23 -6.44
N THR A 378 -20.14 -6.01 -6.69
CA THR A 378 -20.30 -7.15 -7.57
C THR A 378 -20.95 -8.26 -6.78
N THR A 379 -22.27 -8.35 -6.88
CA THR A 379 -23.01 -9.51 -6.42
C THR A 379 -22.59 -10.70 -7.26
N TYR A 380 -22.01 -11.72 -6.61
CA TYR A 380 -21.67 -12.98 -7.27
C TYR A 380 -22.76 -14.02 -7.03
N TYR A 381 -22.94 -14.87 -8.02
CA TYR A 381 -23.88 -15.97 -8.00
C TYR A 381 -23.14 -17.29 -8.11
N TYR A 382 -23.51 -18.24 -7.27
CA TYR A 382 -22.95 -19.58 -7.24
C TYR A 382 -23.99 -20.64 -7.56
N GLY A 383 -23.60 -21.67 -8.29
CA GLY A 383 -24.50 -22.76 -8.62
C GLY A 383 -23.78 -24.04 -9.02
N THR A 384 -24.56 -25.07 -9.31
CA THR A 384 -24.05 -26.42 -9.62
C THR A 384 -23.53 -26.55 -11.06
N GLY A 385 -23.84 -25.58 -11.94
CA GLY A 385 -23.42 -25.61 -13.33
C GLY A 385 -23.76 -24.34 -14.10
N SER A 386 -23.34 -24.26 -15.37
CA SER A 386 -23.73 -23.17 -16.27
C SER A 386 -25.01 -23.52 -17.05
N LYS A 387 -25.74 -22.50 -17.47
CA LYS A 387 -26.86 -22.63 -18.40
C LYS A 387 -26.36 -22.48 -19.83
N LYS A 388 -26.68 -23.43 -20.71
CA LYS A 388 -26.43 -23.32 -22.15
C LYS A 388 -27.73 -23.54 -22.92
N HIS A 389 -28.02 -22.67 -23.87
CA HIS A 389 -29.14 -22.83 -24.77
C HIS A 389 -28.82 -23.89 -25.83
N ASP A 390 -29.62 -24.96 -25.87
CA ASP A 390 -29.60 -25.98 -26.92
C ASP A 390 -30.78 -25.74 -27.87
N PRO A 391 -30.55 -25.59 -29.19
CA PRO A 391 -31.62 -25.31 -30.16
C PRO A 391 -32.72 -26.37 -30.24
N TYR A 392 -32.43 -27.62 -29.84
CA TYR A 392 -33.34 -28.76 -30.00
C TYR A 392 -34.03 -29.16 -28.69
N TYR A 393 -33.36 -28.95 -27.56
CA TYR A 393 -33.84 -29.42 -26.23
C TYR A 393 -34.09 -28.28 -25.23
N GLY A 394 -33.88 -27.02 -25.61
CA GLY A 394 -34.03 -25.87 -24.73
C GLY A 394 -32.83 -25.68 -23.79
N MET A 395 -33.06 -25.19 -22.57
CA MET A 395 -31.98 -24.89 -21.62
C MET A 395 -31.41 -26.18 -20.99
N ARG A 396 -30.11 -26.41 -21.19
CA ARG A 396 -29.38 -27.54 -20.60
C ARG A 396 -28.37 -27.08 -19.56
N GLN A 397 -28.23 -27.86 -18.48
CA GLN A 397 -27.19 -27.67 -17.48
C GLN A 397 -25.87 -28.30 -17.94
N ILE A 398 -24.77 -27.57 -17.78
CA ILE A 398 -23.41 -28.11 -17.83
C ILE A 398 -22.87 -28.13 -16.41
N GLN A 399 -22.65 -29.32 -15.86
CA GLN A 399 -22.20 -29.49 -14.48
C GLN A 399 -20.69 -29.32 -14.36
N PHE A 400 -20.23 -28.67 -13.30
CA PHE A 400 -18.81 -28.48 -13.01
C PHE A 400 -18.48 -29.02 -11.62
N VAL A 401 -17.37 -29.73 -11.50
CA VAL A 401 -16.83 -30.13 -10.20
C VAL A 401 -16.45 -28.86 -9.44
N GLY A 402 -16.94 -28.71 -8.20
CA GLY A 402 -16.76 -27.45 -7.46
C GLY A 402 -17.85 -26.40 -7.70
N GLY A 403 -18.72 -26.60 -8.70
CA GLY A 403 -19.75 -25.63 -9.11
C GLY A 403 -19.18 -24.48 -9.94
N VAL A 404 -19.99 -23.46 -10.16
CA VAL A 404 -19.64 -22.28 -10.97
C VAL A 404 -19.90 -20.99 -10.21
N ILE A 405 -19.14 -19.94 -10.51
CA ILE A 405 -19.37 -18.57 -10.00
C ILE A 405 -19.48 -17.58 -11.17
N SER A 406 -20.41 -16.63 -11.09
CA SER A 406 -20.60 -15.60 -12.11
C SER A 406 -21.19 -14.32 -11.53
N LYS A 407 -20.92 -13.17 -12.16
CA LYS A 407 -21.62 -11.89 -11.95
C LYS A 407 -23.04 -11.90 -12.55
N SER A 408 -23.34 -12.85 -13.44
CA SER A 408 -24.63 -12.98 -14.12
C SER A 408 -25.46 -14.11 -13.52
N TYR A 409 -26.57 -13.75 -12.87
CA TYR A 409 -27.54 -14.73 -12.35
C TYR A 409 -28.08 -15.65 -13.46
N GLY A 410 -28.30 -15.08 -14.64
CA GLY A 410 -28.84 -15.79 -15.81
C GLY A 410 -27.92 -16.88 -16.35
N SER A 411 -26.61 -16.78 -16.12
CA SER A 411 -25.60 -17.72 -16.61
C SER A 411 -25.46 -18.96 -15.72
N VAL A 412 -25.97 -18.91 -14.49
CA VAL A 412 -25.77 -19.92 -13.45
C VAL A 412 -27.03 -20.77 -13.26
N TYR A 413 -26.87 -22.09 -13.25
CA TYR A 413 -27.92 -23.06 -12.92
C TYR A 413 -28.08 -23.16 -11.40
N GLU A 414 -29.32 -23.13 -10.91
CA GLU A 414 -29.63 -23.10 -9.45
C GLU A 414 -28.85 -21.99 -8.70
N ALA A 415 -28.82 -20.81 -9.30
CA ALA A 415 -28.05 -19.67 -8.82
C ALA A 415 -28.46 -19.25 -7.40
N LYS A 416 -27.47 -19.14 -6.52
CA LYS A 416 -27.57 -18.58 -5.17
C LYS A 416 -26.73 -17.33 -5.09
N THR A 417 -27.28 -16.28 -4.50
CA THR A 417 -26.54 -15.05 -4.22
C THR A 417 -25.50 -15.31 -3.14
N LEU A 418 -24.26 -14.89 -3.40
CA LEU A 418 -23.17 -15.01 -2.46
C LEU A 418 -22.93 -13.70 -1.70
N THR A 419 -22.54 -13.83 -0.44
CA THR A 419 -22.02 -12.71 0.36
C THR A 419 -20.52 -12.87 0.59
N SER A 420 -19.79 -11.75 0.62
CA SER A 420 -18.35 -11.79 0.82
C SER A 420 -18.01 -12.15 2.27
N LEU A 421 -17.06 -13.06 2.46
CA LEU A 421 -16.50 -13.43 3.75
C LEU A 421 -15.26 -12.57 4.02
N ASP A 422 -15.36 -11.66 4.99
CA ASP A 422 -14.22 -10.84 5.40
C ASP A 422 -13.22 -11.69 6.21
N PRO A 423 -11.97 -11.84 5.74
CA PRO A 423 -10.97 -12.67 6.41
C PRO A 423 -10.60 -12.17 7.82
N ARG A 424 -10.89 -10.91 8.15
CA ARG A 424 -10.56 -10.32 9.45
C ARG A 424 -11.55 -10.67 10.53
N SER A 425 -12.74 -11.14 10.18
CA SER A 425 -13.79 -11.41 11.16
C SER A 425 -13.45 -12.64 12.03
N PRO A 426 -13.37 -12.53 13.38
CA PRO A 426 -12.79 -13.59 14.21
C PRO A 426 -13.81 -14.68 14.56
N ASN A 427 -15.14 -14.44 14.42
CA ASN A 427 -16.17 -15.42 14.76
C ASN A 427 -17.62 -15.10 14.29
N ARG A 428 -18.45 -16.15 14.39
CA ARG A 428 -19.66 -16.55 13.64
C ARG A 428 -20.99 -15.82 13.88
N SER A 429 -21.01 -14.67 14.56
CA SER A 429 -22.29 -14.13 15.05
C SER A 429 -22.39 -12.61 15.19
N ASN A 430 -21.30 -11.86 15.01
CA ASN A 430 -21.36 -10.40 15.05
C ASN A 430 -20.79 -9.81 13.76
N ASN A 431 -21.66 -9.15 12.99
CA ASN A 431 -21.37 -8.44 11.74
C ASN A 431 -20.52 -7.16 11.93
N ASN A 432 -19.77 -7.04 13.03
CA ASN A 432 -18.95 -5.86 13.27
C ASN A 432 -17.59 -6.09 12.59
N VAL A 433 -17.30 -5.29 11.57
CA VAL A 433 -16.01 -5.30 10.88
C VAL A 433 -14.91 -5.03 11.91
N VAL A 434 -14.01 -5.99 12.09
CA VAL A 434 -12.82 -5.86 12.95
C VAL A 434 -11.58 -5.66 12.07
N GLY A 435 -10.53 -5.03 12.60
CA GLY A 435 -9.29 -4.84 11.85
C GLY A 435 -8.41 -6.09 11.81
N PHE A 436 -7.11 -5.94 11.60
CA PHE A 436 -6.18 -7.05 11.38
C PHE A 436 -5.81 -7.77 12.68
N VAL A 437 -5.66 -7.04 13.78
CA VAL A 437 -5.17 -7.59 15.05
C VAL A 437 -6.28 -7.98 16.03
N LYS A 438 -5.96 -8.96 16.87
CA LYS A 438 -6.85 -9.58 17.85
C LYS A 438 -7.15 -8.63 19.01
N ARG A 439 -8.42 -8.59 19.40
CA ARG A 439 -8.95 -7.79 20.52
C ARG A 439 -9.32 -8.70 21.71
N PRO A 440 -9.18 -8.28 22.98
CA PRO A 440 -8.52 -7.06 23.45
C PRO A 440 -6.98 -7.22 23.55
N THR A 441 -6.19 -6.29 23.03
CA THR A 441 -4.70 -6.25 23.09
C THR A 441 -4.16 -4.82 23.13
N LEU A 442 -3.16 -4.57 23.98
CA LEU A 442 -2.41 -3.30 24.03
C LEU A 442 -1.06 -3.43 23.34
N TYR A 443 -0.62 -2.34 22.71
CA TYR A 443 0.62 -2.29 21.94
C TYR A 443 1.47 -1.09 22.35
N GLY A 444 2.79 -1.27 22.24
CA GLY A 444 3.79 -0.21 22.31
C GLY A 444 4.28 0.05 20.89
N VAL A 445 4.16 1.29 20.44
CA VAL A 445 4.65 1.75 19.13
C VAL A 445 5.82 2.70 19.37
N ALA A 446 7.02 2.32 18.96
CA ALA A 446 8.19 3.18 19.08
C ALA A 446 8.16 4.34 18.06
N ASP A 447 9.02 5.34 18.26
CA ASP A 447 9.09 6.52 17.38
C ASP A 447 9.37 6.16 15.90
N ASP A 448 10.12 5.09 15.67
CA ASP A 448 10.43 4.55 14.35
C ASP A 448 9.34 3.61 13.79
N LEU A 449 8.13 3.65 14.35
CA LEU A 449 6.97 2.80 14.05
C LEU A 449 7.16 1.30 14.30
N THR A 450 8.18 0.88 15.03
CA THR A 450 8.28 -0.51 15.50
C THR A 450 7.15 -0.82 16.46
N VAL A 451 6.36 -1.87 16.17
CA VAL A 451 5.21 -2.27 16.99
C VAL A 451 5.53 -3.51 17.81
N LYS A 452 5.29 -3.45 19.13
CA LYS A 452 5.41 -4.58 20.06
C LYS A 452 4.09 -4.79 20.82
N VAL A 453 3.75 -6.05 21.09
CA VAL A 453 2.63 -6.39 21.98
C VAL A 453 3.03 -6.13 23.43
N LEU A 454 2.21 -5.40 24.18
CA LEU A 454 2.41 -5.20 25.62
C LEU A 454 1.65 -6.29 26.38
N SER A 455 2.39 -7.26 26.94
CA SER A 455 1.82 -8.16 27.94
C SER A 455 1.97 -7.55 29.34
N GLY A 456 1.02 -7.81 30.24
CA GLY A 456 1.04 -7.27 31.60
C GLY A 456 2.29 -7.65 32.42
N SER A 457 2.99 -8.72 32.05
CA SER A 457 4.27 -9.13 32.66
C SER A 457 5.51 -8.48 32.04
N SER A 458 5.38 -7.78 30.89
CA SER A 458 6.50 -7.27 30.07
C SER A 458 6.62 -5.73 30.04
N CYS A 459 5.71 -5.00 30.70
CA CYS A 459 5.79 -3.52 30.75
C CYS A 459 7.09 -3.02 31.39
N LEU A 460 7.54 -3.65 32.48
CA LEU A 460 8.78 -3.26 33.17
C LEU A 460 10.05 -3.59 32.37
N SER A 461 10.07 -4.71 31.64
CA SER A 461 11.19 -5.02 30.73
C SER A 461 11.27 -4.01 29.61
N TYR A 462 10.13 -3.63 29.02
CA TYR A 462 10.10 -2.62 27.97
C TYR A 462 10.59 -1.25 28.46
N LEU A 463 10.15 -0.79 29.65
CA LEU A 463 10.66 0.45 30.25
C LEU A 463 12.17 0.41 30.54
N LYS A 464 12.71 -0.75 30.93
CA LYS A 464 14.16 -0.92 31.13
C LYS A 464 14.94 -0.84 29.81
N GLU A 465 14.40 -1.39 28.72
CA GLU A 465 15.02 -1.30 27.37
C GLU A 465 15.22 0.16 26.94
N LEU A 466 14.29 1.05 27.28
CA LEU A 466 14.35 2.47 26.91
C LEU A 466 15.55 3.20 27.53
N SER A 467 16.10 2.71 28.65
CA SER A 467 17.28 3.27 29.32
C SER A 467 17.17 4.78 29.62
N LEU A 468 15.96 5.27 29.90
CA LEU A 468 15.68 6.69 30.21
C LEU A 468 15.29 6.88 31.69
N PRO A 469 15.72 7.98 32.32
CA PRO A 469 15.25 8.34 33.67
C PRO A 469 13.74 8.59 33.68
N LEU A 470 13.01 8.01 34.63
CA LEU A 470 11.54 8.16 34.70
C LEU A 470 11.12 9.61 34.94
N ASP A 471 11.94 10.39 35.66
CA ASP A 471 11.75 11.81 35.89
C ASP A 471 11.96 12.67 34.63
N ASP A 472 12.57 12.13 33.57
CA ASP A 472 12.65 12.77 32.26
C ASP A 472 11.40 12.53 31.39
N LEU A 473 10.55 11.57 31.75
CA LEU A 473 9.40 11.18 30.94
C LEU A 473 8.16 12.04 31.27
N GLU A 474 7.42 12.42 30.23
CA GLU A 474 6.10 13.04 30.34
C GLU A 474 5.06 12.23 29.55
N MET A 475 3.88 12.04 30.13
CA MET A 475 2.75 11.42 29.44
C MET A 475 1.87 12.50 28.81
N LYS A 476 1.55 12.34 27.53
CA LYS A 476 0.56 13.16 26.82
C LYS A 476 -0.47 12.26 26.16
N VAL A 477 -1.75 12.58 26.30
CA VAL A 477 -2.79 11.97 25.46
C VAL A 477 -2.95 12.85 24.23
N ILE A 478 -3.07 12.28 23.05
CA ILE A 478 -3.44 12.98 21.81
C ILE A 478 -4.64 12.27 21.17
N SER A 479 -5.48 13.02 20.46
CA SER A 479 -6.55 12.45 19.64
C SER A 479 -6.12 12.54 18.19
N ILE A 480 -5.97 11.41 17.51
CA ILE A 480 -5.53 11.32 16.12
C ILE A 480 -6.76 11.42 15.22
N GLY A 481 -6.95 12.57 14.58
CA GLY A 481 -7.92 12.79 13.51
C GLY A 481 -7.26 12.75 12.14
N GLU A 482 -7.94 13.30 11.13
CA GLU A 482 -7.46 13.29 9.74
C GLU A 482 -6.13 14.03 9.56
N ALA A 483 -5.94 15.19 10.20
CA ALA A 483 -4.71 15.98 10.07
C ALA A 483 -3.51 15.27 10.71
N GLU A 484 -3.67 14.76 11.93
CA GLU A 484 -2.64 13.96 12.60
C GLU A 484 -2.32 12.69 11.80
N ALA A 485 -3.33 12.04 11.23
CA ALA A 485 -3.17 10.84 10.42
C ALA A 485 -2.39 11.09 9.12
N LEU A 486 -2.68 12.19 8.40
CA LEU A 486 -1.95 12.59 7.19
C LEU A 486 -0.49 12.94 7.52
N SER A 487 -0.26 13.69 8.59
CA SER A 487 1.08 14.05 9.04
C SER A 487 1.89 12.81 9.43
N LEU A 488 1.25 11.85 10.13
CA LEU A 488 1.88 10.60 10.52
C LEU A 488 2.17 9.68 9.32
N LEU A 489 1.29 9.63 8.32
CA LEU A 489 1.54 8.93 7.06
C LEU A 489 2.75 9.52 6.34
N ALA A 490 2.81 10.84 6.16
CA ALA A 490 3.95 11.50 5.52
C ALA A 490 5.27 11.27 6.28
N ALA A 491 5.23 11.40 7.62
CA ALA A 491 6.39 11.14 8.47
C ALA A 491 6.85 9.67 8.42
N SER A 492 5.94 8.72 8.23
CA SER A 492 6.29 7.30 8.07
C SER A 492 7.16 7.04 6.84
N LEU A 493 6.98 7.82 5.76
CA LEU A 493 7.71 7.67 4.49
C LEU A 493 9.07 8.39 4.50
N THR A 494 9.19 9.46 5.28
CA THR A 494 10.31 10.42 5.18
C THR A 494 11.19 10.51 6.42
N SER A 495 10.71 10.07 7.59
CA SER A 495 11.41 10.21 8.86
C SER A 495 11.75 8.88 9.51
N LYS A 496 12.88 8.84 10.22
CA LYS A 496 13.27 7.75 11.15
C LYS A 496 12.60 7.87 12.52
N PHE A 497 12.02 9.03 12.81
CA PHE A 497 11.39 9.41 14.07
C PHE A 497 9.96 9.86 13.76
N ALA A 498 9.17 8.94 13.20
CA ALA A 498 7.90 9.26 12.58
C ALA A 498 6.83 9.71 13.56
N LEU A 499 6.78 9.18 14.80
CA LEU A 499 5.84 9.69 15.80
C LEU A 499 6.19 11.13 16.15
N THR A 500 7.47 11.40 16.47
CA THR A 500 7.94 12.74 16.81
C THR A 500 7.68 13.70 15.65
N SER A 501 8.18 13.38 14.45
CA SER A 501 8.06 14.28 13.29
C SER A 501 6.62 14.47 12.83
N GLY A 502 5.80 13.41 12.92
CA GLY A 502 4.40 13.43 12.51
C GLY A 502 3.47 14.12 13.51
N LEU A 503 3.80 14.11 14.80
CA LEU A 503 2.90 14.58 15.87
C LEU A 503 3.39 15.81 16.64
N GLU A 504 4.65 16.24 16.51
CA GLU A 504 5.24 17.34 17.30
C GLU A 504 4.40 18.62 17.27
N ASP A 505 3.94 19.03 16.08
CA ASP A 505 3.13 20.24 15.90
C ASP A 505 1.76 20.17 16.58
N PHE A 506 1.27 18.95 16.85
CA PHE A 506 -0.02 18.70 17.50
C PHE A 506 0.10 18.57 19.03
N LEU A 507 1.32 18.38 19.55
CA LEU A 507 1.58 18.20 20.99
C LEU A 507 1.60 19.51 21.79
N ASN A 508 1.73 20.65 21.12
CA ASN A 508 1.90 21.97 21.74
C ASN A 508 0.63 22.84 21.65
N VAL A 509 -0.49 22.30 21.17
CA VAL A 509 -1.78 22.97 21.18
C VAL A 509 -2.33 22.95 22.61
N PRO A 510 -2.70 24.10 23.23
CA PRO A 510 -3.29 24.11 24.56
C PRO A 510 -4.59 23.30 24.54
N LYS A 511 -4.61 22.16 25.22
CA LYS A 511 -5.85 21.42 25.44
C LYS A 511 -6.70 22.21 26.44
N GLN A 512 -7.95 22.52 26.08
CA GLN A 512 -8.98 22.79 27.08
C GLN A 512 -8.99 21.63 28.08
N GLU A 513 -8.93 21.98 29.35
CA GLU A 513 -8.91 21.06 30.49
C GLU A 513 -10.04 20.03 30.36
N SER A 514 -9.69 18.79 30.02
CA SER A 514 -10.55 17.64 30.31
C SER A 514 -9.95 16.95 31.52
N ASN A 515 -10.62 17.13 32.67
CA ASN A 515 -10.31 16.49 33.94
C ASN A 515 -10.17 14.97 33.76
N LEU A 516 -8.93 14.48 33.64
CA LEU A 516 -8.59 13.07 33.41
C LEU A 516 -8.52 12.24 34.70
N THR A 517 -8.73 12.84 35.87
CA THR A 517 -8.71 12.12 37.15
C THR A 517 -10.06 11.48 37.52
N SER A 518 -11.16 11.78 36.82
CA SER A 518 -12.50 11.29 37.21
C SER A 518 -12.99 10.03 36.49
N LYS A 519 -12.32 9.56 35.43
CA LYS A 519 -12.73 8.35 34.68
C LYS A 519 -12.00 7.06 35.06
N TYR A 520 -11.00 7.11 35.93
CA TYR A 520 -10.15 5.95 36.25
C TYR A 520 -10.44 5.27 37.61
N ILE A 521 -11.40 5.76 38.42
CA ILE A 521 -11.70 5.17 39.73
C ILE A 521 -12.83 4.12 39.70
N GLN A 522 -13.60 4.00 38.62
CA GLN A 522 -14.78 3.10 38.59
C GLN A 522 -14.52 1.64 38.18
N THR A 523 -13.28 1.19 38.00
CA THR A 523 -12.99 -0.22 37.62
C THR A 523 -12.07 -1.00 38.56
N SER A 524 -11.66 -0.45 39.71
CA SER A 524 -11.01 -1.24 40.76
C SER A 524 -12.03 -1.75 41.78
N ARG A 525 -12.35 -3.05 41.72
CA ARG A 525 -12.99 -3.82 42.80
C ARG A 525 -12.08 -3.88 44.04
N LEU A 526 -11.93 -2.78 44.77
CA LEU A 526 -11.17 -2.75 46.04
C LEU A 526 -11.87 -2.03 47.21
N ASP A 527 -13.10 -1.55 47.03
CA ASP A 527 -13.86 -0.85 48.10
C ASP A 527 -14.87 -1.73 48.87
N GLU A 528 -14.93 -3.04 48.59
CA GLU A 528 -15.85 -3.96 49.30
C GLU A 528 -15.24 -4.68 50.52
N LEU A 529 -14.00 -4.34 50.93
CA LEU A 529 -13.32 -5.01 52.06
C LEU A 529 -13.11 -4.17 53.33
N THR A 530 -13.71 -2.98 53.45
CA THR A 530 -13.54 -2.11 54.64
C THR A 530 -14.84 -1.69 55.32
N LYS A 531 -15.96 -2.41 55.12
CA LYS A 531 -17.16 -2.22 55.95
C LYS A 531 -17.10 -3.12 57.18
N GLU A 532 -16.71 -2.54 58.31
CA GLU A 532 -16.96 -3.13 59.63
C GLU A 532 -18.47 -3.37 59.83
N PRO A 533 -18.86 -4.47 60.51
CA PRO A 533 -20.26 -4.74 60.82
C PRO A 533 -20.77 -3.77 61.90
N LYS A 534 -21.87 -3.07 61.64
CA LYS A 534 -22.59 -2.32 62.67
C LYS A 534 -23.26 -3.31 63.64
N PRO A 535 -23.27 -3.01 64.96
CA PRO A 535 -23.91 -3.85 65.94
C PRO A 535 -25.44 -3.78 65.81
N GLU A 536 -26.08 -4.94 65.92
CA GLU A 536 -27.52 -5.08 66.05
C GLU A 536 -27.98 -4.53 67.40
N ASN A 537 -29.00 -3.69 67.37
CA ASN A 537 -29.97 -3.46 68.45
C ASN A 537 -31.32 -3.13 67.84
#